data_AF-A0A374NZD8-F1
#
_entry.id   AF-A0A374NZD8-F1
#
_cell.length_a   1.000
_cell.length_b   1.000
_cell.length_c   1.000
_cell.angle_alpha   90.00
_cell.angle_beta   90.00
_cell.angle_gamma   90.00
#
_symmetry.space_group_name_H-M   'P 1'
#
loop_
_entity.id
_entity.type
_entity.pdbx_description
1 polymer ?
#
loop_
_entity_poly.entity_id
_entity_poly.type
_entity_poly.pdbx_seq_one_letter_code
_entity_poly.pdbx_strand_id
1 'polypeptide(L)'
;MNTYFGDLHNHCGITYGFGSLENAIKCAKSQLDFCAFTGHAMWPDMYEKAPETEFVVNFHLEGFQKLKDHWEEIRKDVAEANSADFVTFQGYEIHSREYGDHHLLSIDDELPLIYRDSPEELVNDCGKDAIAIPHHIGYTLDYRGIDWRKFNSRISPVVEVYSKHGCSMSEDADYPYYHNMGPRDTRNMADEGLRQGHKFGFVASTDHHAGFPGSYGDGIAAVLAEEKTRESIWEAIKSRRTYALTGDRILCDFKVNDSYMGSEITANQRKIAAHVETEGVLDKIILYKNLKPYHIINGEMFQDVNKEGCYKIRVEMGWGNGALYRWNGMCRTEGGTIVDCRTYFRGRSVLAPSKDETYDADNINHIETCSERKSENEFVWRCDTVGNKSTLHPATSSVVLKVQGDLDTKVTFEINHKTYTATVGELLKYGYTSHMEYYHSQAFKIFKAVPESQYIFDFELEDSTPEKDCDIYHIEVSQKNRQWAYLSPVYVNREK
;
A
#
# COMPACT_ATOMS: atom_id res chain seq x y z
N MET A 1 10.60 -4.34 16.59
CA MET A 1 10.69 -4.64 15.14
C MET A 1 10.69 -3.32 14.39
N ASN A 2 11.32 -3.30 13.21
CA ASN A 2 11.27 -2.17 12.28
C ASN A 2 10.09 -2.35 11.32
N THR A 3 9.57 -1.24 10.79
CA THR A 3 8.50 -1.27 9.78
C THR A 3 9.10 -0.99 8.41
N TYR A 4 8.90 -1.92 7.48
CA TYR A 4 9.30 -1.77 6.08
C TYR A 4 8.06 -1.69 5.20
N PHE A 5 8.13 -0.89 4.13
CA PHE A 5 7.02 -0.65 3.22
C PHE A 5 7.32 -1.19 1.82
N GLY A 6 6.36 -1.86 1.20
CA GLY A 6 6.56 -2.46 -0.11
C GLY A 6 5.30 -2.71 -0.89
N ASP A 7 5.48 -3.22 -2.10
CA ASP A 7 4.41 -3.51 -3.05
C ASP A 7 4.56 -4.96 -3.52
N LEU A 8 3.59 -5.81 -3.16
CA LEU A 8 3.66 -7.26 -3.38
C LEU A 8 2.97 -7.70 -4.67
N HIS A 9 2.21 -6.81 -5.31
CA HIS A 9 1.43 -7.11 -6.52
C HIS A 9 1.25 -5.84 -7.36
N ASN A 10 1.91 -5.84 -8.53
CA ASN A 10 1.86 -4.78 -9.51
C ASN A 10 2.28 -5.33 -10.89
N HIS A 11 1.95 -4.57 -11.93
CA HIS A 11 2.22 -4.94 -13.30
C HIS A 11 3.02 -3.89 -14.06
N CYS A 12 3.82 -4.38 -14.98
CA CYS A 12 4.52 -3.57 -15.96
C CYS A 12 4.50 -4.29 -17.32
N GLY A 13 5.25 -3.75 -18.26
CA GLY A 13 5.40 -4.22 -19.63
C GLY A 13 6.01 -5.61 -19.79
N ILE A 14 6.23 -6.37 -18.72
CA ILE A 14 6.61 -7.80 -18.79
C ILE A 14 5.45 -8.69 -19.28
N THR A 15 4.21 -8.22 -19.16
CA THR A 15 3.01 -8.88 -19.72
C THR A 15 2.16 -7.88 -20.50
N TYR A 16 0.87 -7.73 -20.18
CA TYR A 16 -0.05 -6.80 -20.81
C TYR A 16 -0.23 -5.48 -20.03
N GLY A 17 0.58 -5.24 -19.00
CA GLY A 17 0.76 -3.91 -18.42
C GLY A 17 1.64 -2.99 -19.29
N PHE A 18 1.87 -1.77 -18.81
CA PHE A 18 2.68 -0.74 -19.46
C PHE A 18 3.87 -0.33 -18.58
N GLY A 19 4.89 0.28 -19.17
CA GLY A 19 6.13 0.70 -18.52
C GLY A 19 7.18 -0.42 -18.49
N SER A 20 8.45 -0.13 -18.79
CA SER A 20 9.49 -1.16 -18.74
C SER A 20 9.75 -1.68 -17.31
N LEU A 21 10.25 -2.92 -17.20
CA LEU A 21 10.68 -3.50 -15.92
C LEU A 21 11.78 -2.66 -15.26
N GLU A 22 12.75 -2.18 -16.05
CA GLU A 22 13.82 -1.29 -15.57
C GLU A 22 13.25 -0.03 -14.90
N ASN A 23 12.27 0.62 -15.54
CA ASN A 23 11.64 1.81 -14.97
C ASN A 23 10.82 1.48 -13.72
N ALA A 24 10.08 0.36 -13.72
CA ALA A 24 9.32 -0.09 -12.56
C ALA A 24 10.26 -0.35 -11.35
N ILE A 25 11.41 -1.01 -11.56
CA ILE A 25 12.45 -1.23 -10.53
C ILE A 25 12.99 0.11 -10.02
N LYS A 26 13.28 1.05 -10.92
CA LYS A 26 13.76 2.39 -10.54
C LYS A 26 12.75 3.15 -9.69
N CYS A 27 11.47 3.13 -10.06
CA CYS A 27 10.39 3.74 -9.28
C CYS A 27 10.19 3.06 -7.91
N ALA A 28 10.27 1.74 -7.86
CA ALA A 28 10.19 1.01 -6.59
C ALA A 28 11.35 1.41 -5.65
N LYS A 29 12.59 1.41 -6.15
CA LYS A 29 13.79 1.80 -5.38
C LYS A 29 13.74 3.24 -4.85
N SER A 30 13.01 4.14 -5.50
CA SER A 30 12.92 5.53 -5.03
C SER A 30 11.98 5.74 -3.85
N GLN A 31 11.13 4.76 -3.51
CA GLN A 31 10.08 4.96 -2.49
C GLN A 31 9.71 3.74 -1.63
N LEU A 32 10.20 2.53 -1.95
CA LEU A 32 9.86 1.29 -1.26
C LEU A 32 11.10 0.61 -0.67
N ASP A 33 10.89 -0.14 0.40
CA ASP A 33 11.89 -1.02 1.02
C ASP A 33 11.96 -2.39 0.36
N PHE A 34 10.82 -2.89 -0.13
CA PHE A 34 10.74 -4.16 -0.85
C PHE A 34 9.68 -4.14 -1.96
N CYS A 35 9.81 -5.02 -2.95
CA CYS A 35 8.86 -5.13 -4.04
C CYS A 35 8.86 -6.53 -4.68
N ALA A 36 7.71 -6.97 -5.18
CA ALA A 36 7.62 -8.02 -6.20
C ALA A 36 7.22 -7.40 -7.55
N PHE A 37 7.52 -8.07 -8.67
CA PHE A 37 7.10 -7.64 -10.00
C PHE A 37 6.35 -8.79 -10.66
N THR A 38 5.02 -8.75 -10.60
CA THR A 38 4.18 -9.90 -10.93
C THR A 38 3.68 -9.79 -12.37
N GLY A 39 4.07 -10.74 -13.22
CA GLY A 39 3.46 -10.89 -14.54
C GLY A 39 2.22 -11.77 -14.47
N HIS A 40 1.19 -11.49 -15.27
CA HIS A 40 0.08 -12.45 -15.43
C HIS A 40 0.57 -13.68 -16.21
N ALA A 41 0.43 -14.86 -15.60
CA ALA A 41 1.00 -16.09 -16.14
C ALA A 41 -0.04 -17.03 -16.74
N MET A 42 -1.22 -17.15 -16.12
CA MET A 42 -2.20 -18.15 -16.54
C MET A 42 -3.63 -17.84 -16.08
N TRP A 43 -4.59 -18.46 -16.76
CA TRP A 43 -6.00 -18.49 -16.38
C TRP A 43 -6.58 -19.87 -16.74
N PRO A 44 -6.47 -20.88 -15.87
CA PRO A 44 -6.77 -22.28 -16.21
C PRO A 44 -8.24 -22.52 -16.57
N ASP A 45 -9.15 -21.80 -15.93
CA ASP A 45 -10.60 -21.89 -16.11
C ASP A 45 -11.17 -20.70 -16.92
N MET A 46 -10.35 -20.12 -17.81
CA MET A 46 -10.76 -19.04 -18.71
C MET A 46 -11.90 -19.46 -19.64
N TYR A 47 -12.66 -18.47 -20.12
CA TYR A 47 -13.73 -18.68 -21.11
C TYR A 47 -13.25 -19.47 -22.33
N GLU A 48 -14.13 -20.31 -22.86
CA GLU A 48 -13.93 -20.87 -24.20
C GLU A 48 -13.87 -19.73 -25.23
N LYS A 49 -13.00 -19.91 -26.23
CA LYS A 49 -12.84 -18.94 -27.31
C LYS A 49 -14.06 -18.99 -28.23
N ALA A 50 -14.85 -17.92 -28.19
CA ALA A 50 -16.04 -17.69 -29.02
C ALA A 50 -16.00 -16.25 -29.56
N PRO A 51 -16.83 -15.86 -30.56
CA PRO A 51 -16.81 -14.51 -31.13
C PRO A 51 -16.91 -13.37 -30.10
N GLU A 52 -17.68 -13.56 -29.02
CA GLU A 52 -17.86 -12.60 -27.93
C GLU A 52 -16.69 -12.55 -26.93
N THR A 53 -15.92 -13.63 -26.81
CA THR A 53 -14.78 -13.75 -25.87
C THR A 53 -13.43 -13.72 -26.59
N GLU A 54 -13.41 -13.67 -27.92
CA GLU A 54 -12.20 -13.79 -28.72
C GLU A 54 -11.15 -12.73 -28.34
N PHE A 55 -11.57 -11.48 -28.19
CA PHE A 55 -10.65 -10.40 -27.81
C PHE A 55 -10.02 -10.67 -26.45
N VAL A 56 -10.83 -10.95 -25.42
CA VAL A 56 -10.33 -11.14 -24.05
C VAL A 56 -9.44 -12.37 -23.96
N VAL A 57 -9.81 -13.47 -24.62
CA VAL A 57 -9.01 -14.70 -24.65
C VAL A 57 -7.67 -14.46 -25.34
N ASN A 58 -7.66 -13.85 -26.53
CA ASN A 58 -6.41 -13.58 -27.25
C ASN A 58 -5.52 -12.61 -26.48
N PHE A 59 -6.09 -11.55 -25.90
CA PHE A 59 -5.37 -10.56 -25.11
C PHE A 59 -4.60 -11.21 -23.94
N HIS A 60 -5.26 -12.11 -23.19
CA HIS A 60 -4.61 -12.81 -22.09
C HIS A 60 -3.56 -13.82 -22.59
N LEU A 61 -3.88 -14.62 -23.61
CA LEU A 61 -2.93 -15.61 -24.14
C LEU A 61 -1.66 -14.97 -24.71
N GLU A 62 -1.77 -13.82 -25.38
CA GLU A 62 -0.62 -13.05 -25.86
C GLU A 62 0.25 -12.55 -24.69
N GLY A 63 -0.37 -12.04 -23.62
CA GLY A 63 0.36 -11.61 -22.41
C GLY A 63 1.03 -12.76 -21.66
N PHE A 64 0.36 -13.91 -21.54
CA PHE A 64 0.94 -15.12 -20.91
C PHE A 64 2.13 -15.65 -21.72
N GLN A 65 2.00 -15.67 -23.04
CA GLN A 65 3.07 -16.09 -23.94
C GLN A 65 4.27 -15.14 -23.84
N LYS A 66 4.03 -13.84 -23.78
CA LYS A 66 5.08 -12.84 -23.55
C LYS A 66 5.83 -13.07 -22.23
N LEU A 67 5.12 -13.33 -21.12
CA LEU A 67 5.78 -13.67 -19.86
C LEU A 67 6.67 -14.91 -20.00
N LYS A 68 6.12 -15.95 -20.61
CA LYS A 68 6.79 -17.24 -20.78
C LYS A 68 8.08 -17.13 -21.60
N ASP A 69 8.05 -16.36 -22.68
CA ASP A 69 9.21 -16.21 -23.57
C ASP A 69 10.36 -15.43 -22.91
N HIS A 70 10.07 -14.62 -21.89
CA HIS A 70 11.04 -13.75 -21.22
C HIS A 70 11.26 -14.06 -19.73
N TRP A 71 10.68 -15.14 -19.19
CA TRP A 71 10.69 -15.40 -17.73
C TRP A 71 12.10 -15.45 -17.14
N GLU A 72 13.03 -16.12 -17.82
CA GLU A 72 14.42 -16.25 -17.36
C GLU A 72 15.16 -14.91 -17.30
N GLU A 73 14.88 -14.01 -18.24
CA GLU A 73 15.43 -12.64 -18.27
C GLU A 73 14.84 -11.80 -17.14
N ILE A 74 13.52 -11.79 -17.01
CA ILE A 74 12.78 -11.05 -15.97
C ILE A 74 13.23 -11.47 -14.57
N ARG A 75 13.27 -12.79 -14.32
CA ARG A 75 13.71 -13.40 -13.07
C ARG A 75 15.11 -12.94 -12.68
N LYS A 76 16.02 -12.93 -13.66
CA LYS A 76 17.40 -12.47 -13.46
C LYS A 76 17.45 -10.97 -13.12
N ASP A 77 16.75 -10.13 -13.85
CA ASP A 77 16.72 -8.68 -13.61
C ASP A 77 16.16 -8.34 -12.21
N VAL A 78 15.11 -9.04 -11.78
CA VAL A 78 14.53 -8.90 -10.43
C VAL A 78 15.50 -9.36 -9.35
N ALA A 79 16.25 -10.45 -9.58
CA ALA A 79 17.27 -10.93 -8.66
C ALA A 79 18.45 -9.94 -8.54
N GLU A 80 18.93 -9.41 -9.67
CA GLU A 80 20.01 -8.40 -9.72
C GLU A 80 19.61 -7.07 -9.09
N ALA A 81 18.31 -6.74 -9.06
CA ALA A 81 17.81 -5.54 -8.42
C ALA A 81 17.89 -5.58 -6.88
N ASN A 82 17.96 -6.77 -6.27
CA ASN A 82 18.04 -6.96 -4.83
C ASN A 82 19.32 -6.37 -4.23
N SER A 83 19.21 -5.63 -3.14
CA SER A 83 20.32 -5.02 -2.42
C SER A 83 19.98 -4.80 -0.94
N ALA A 84 20.94 -4.34 -0.15
CA ALA A 84 20.70 -3.94 1.24
C ALA A 84 19.67 -2.80 1.37
N ASP A 85 19.56 -1.95 0.33
CA ASP A 85 18.66 -0.80 0.32
C ASP A 85 17.29 -1.13 -0.30
N PHE A 86 17.15 -2.29 -0.97
CA PHE A 86 15.93 -2.67 -1.67
C PHE A 86 15.81 -4.18 -1.83
N VAL A 87 14.81 -4.78 -1.19
CA VAL A 87 14.58 -6.23 -1.22
C VAL A 87 13.62 -6.60 -2.36
N THR A 88 13.94 -7.66 -3.11
CA THR A 88 13.04 -8.18 -4.15
C THR A 88 12.54 -9.58 -3.85
N PHE A 89 11.33 -9.87 -4.31
CA PHE A 89 10.72 -11.20 -4.35
C PHE A 89 10.37 -11.57 -5.79
N GLN A 90 10.46 -12.85 -6.12
CA GLN A 90 10.01 -13.37 -7.41
C GLN A 90 8.52 -13.66 -7.35
N GLY A 91 7.79 -13.46 -8.45
CA GLY A 91 6.39 -13.81 -8.48
C GLY A 91 5.68 -13.65 -9.82
N TYR A 92 4.51 -14.25 -9.91
CA TYR A 92 3.61 -14.17 -11.06
C TYR A 92 2.17 -14.44 -10.61
N GLU A 93 1.20 -14.07 -11.44
CA GLU A 93 -0.21 -14.12 -11.11
C GLU A 93 -0.97 -15.20 -11.89
N ILE A 94 -1.90 -15.84 -11.19
CA ILE A 94 -2.89 -16.78 -11.72
C ILE A 94 -4.29 -16.19 -11.56
N HIS A 95 -5.02 -16.16 -12.67
CA HIS A 95 -6.46 -15.88 -12.66
C HIS A 95 -7.24 -17.15 -12.41
N SER A 96 -8.34 -17.05 -11.66
CA SER A 96 -9.28 -18.16 -11.51
C SER A 96 -10.70 -17.70 -11.23
N ARG A 97 -11.65 -18.32 -11.93
CA ARG A 97 -13.08 -18.21 -11.61
C ARG A 97 -13.44 -19.02 -10.39
N GLU A 98 -12.79 -20.16 -10.23
CA GLU A 98 -13.06 -21.13 -9.16
C GLU A 98 -12.49 -20.70 -7.79
N TYR A 99 -11.28 -20.13 -7.79
CA TYR A 99 -10.55 -19.79 -6.58
C TYR A 99 -10.48 -18.27 -6.32
N GLY A 100 -10.80 -17.45 -7.33
CA GLY A 100 -10.41 -16.05 -7.36
C GLY A 100 -8.93 -15.90 -7.75
N ASP A 101 -8.50 -14.67 -8.02
CA ASP A 101 -7.14 -14.44 -8.49
C ASP A 101 -6.14 -14.43 -7.34
N HIS A 102 -4.95 -14.95 -7.63
CA HIS A 102 -3.86 -15.05 -6.68
C HIS A 102 -2.55 -14.65 -7.37
N HIS A 103 -1.64 -14.07 -6.61
CA HIS A 103 -0.25 -13.99 -7.03
C HIS A 103 0.61 -14.93 -6.17
N LEU A 104 1.46 -15.70 -6.86
CA LEU A 104 2.48 -16.54 -6.26
C LEU A 104 3.71 -15.68 -5.99
N LEU A 105 4.23 -15.70 -4.77
CA LEU A 105 5.50 -15.08 -4.41
C LEU A 105 6.48 -16.13 -3.89
N SER A 106 7.76 -15.88 -4.09
CA SER A 106 8.85 -16.70 -3.55
C SER A 106 10.06 -15.85 -3.16
N ILE A 107 10.74 -16.29 -2.11
CA ILE A 107 12.05 -15.79 -1.70
C ILE A 107 13.18 -16.23 -2.65
N ASP A 108 12.98 -17.32 -3.38
CA ASP A 108 13.99 -17.95 -4.24
C ASP A 108 14.11 -17.25 -5.61
N ASP A 109 15.31 -16.80 -5.97
CA ASP A 109 15.61 -16.18 -7.27
C ASP A 109 15.44 -17.14 -8.47
N GLU A 110 15.37 -18.44 -8.22
CA GLU A 110 15.19 -19.50 -9.23
C GLU A 110 13.73 -20.00 -9.28
N LEU A 111 12.73 -19.17 -8.93
CA LEU A 111 11.31 -19.52 -9.03
C LEU A 111 10.96 -19.92 -10.47
N PRO A 112 10.53 -21.17 -10.73
CA PRO A 112 10.13 -21.56 -12.08
C PRO A 112 8.74 -21.05 -12.44
N LEU A 113 8.55 -20.70 -13.71
CA LEU A 113 7.22 -20.47 -14.29
C LEU A 113 6.59 -21.83 -14.63
N ILE A 114 5.72 -22.32 -13.75
CA ILE A 114 4.95 -23.55 -13.94
C ILE A 114 3.47 -23.23 -14.12
N TYR A 115 2.70 -24.17 -14.65
CA TYR A 115 1.27 -24.01 -14.91
C TYR A 115 0.49 -25.08 -14.16
N ARG A 116 -0.54 -24.66 -13.42
CA ARG A 116 -1.43 -25.52 -12.63
C ARG A 116 -2.83 -24.94 -12.58
N ASP A 117 -3.78 -25.74 -12.13
CA ASP A 117 -5.20 -25.38 -12.16
C ASP A 117 -5.64 -24.72 -10.84
N SER A 118 -4.83 -24.79 -9.78
CA SER A 118 -5.12 -24.16 -8.49
C SER A 118 -3.89 -23.50 -7.84
N PRO A 119 -4.10 -22.49 -6.95
CA PRO A 119 -3.02 -21.91 -6.16
C PRO A 119 -2.27 -22.92 -5.27
N GLU A 120 -2.96 -23.94 -4.74
CA GLU A 120 -2.34 -24.97 -3.90
C GLU A 120 -1.38 -25.86 -4.71
N GLU A 121 -1.78 -26.27 -5.91
CA GLU A 121 -0.89 -27.00 -6.81
C GLU A 121 0.33 -26.15 -7.22
N LEU A 122 0.15 -24.86 -7.51
CA LEU A 122 1.27 -23.97 -7.82
C LEU A 122 2.29 -23.92 -6.67
N VAL A 123 1.84 -23.68 -5.44
CA VAL A 123 2.72 -23.59 -4.28
C VAL A 123 3.44 -24.92 -4.03
N ASN A 124 2.72 -26.05 -4.10
CA ASN A 124 3.31 -27.37 -3.84
C ASN A 124 4.31 -27.81 -4.92
N ASP A 125 4.03 -27.50 -6.18
CA ASP A 125 4.78 -28.05 -7.32
C ASP A 125 5.90 -27.13 -7.82
N CYS A 126 5.93 -25.85 -7.43
CA CYS A 126 7.00 -24.94 -7.84
C CYS A 126 8.37 -25.34 -7.28
N GLY A 127 8.41 -26.16 -6.22
CA GLY A 127 9.62 -26.68 -5.60
C GLY A 127 10.46 -25.63 -4.86
N LYS A 128 9.86 -24.49 -4.51
CA LYS A 128 10.48 -23.34 -3.81
C LYS A 128 9.71 -22.98 -2.55
N ASP A 129 10.28 -22.15 -1.68
CA ASP A 129 9.51 -21.59 -0.55
C ASP A 129 8.61 -20.47 -1.09
N ALA A 130 7.35 -20.81 -1.32
CA ALA A 130 6.38 -19.94 -1.96
C ALA A 130 5.07 -19.82 -1.16
N ILE A 131 4.39 -18.70 -1.37
CA ILE A 131 3.03 -18.45 -0.87
C ILE A 131 2.16 -17.96 -2.02
N ALA A 132 0.85 -18.22 -1.94
CA ALA A 132 -0.14 -17.68 -2.86
C ALA A 132 -1.01 -16.67 -2.11
N ILE A 133 -1.03 -15.42 -2.55
CA ILE A 133 -1.80 -14.36 -1.90
C ILE A 133 -3.03 -14.07 -2.77
N PRO A 134 -4.26 -14.29 -2.26
CA PRO A 134 -5.46 -13.89 -2.97
C PRO A 134 -5.55 -12.36 -3.01
N HIS A 135 -5.90 -11.80 -4.16
CA HIS A 135 -6.00 -10.36 -4.35
C HIS A 135 -7.34 -9.93 -4.95
N HIS A 136 -7.65 -8.64 -4.75
CA HIS A 136 -8.94 -8.01 -5.06
C HIS A 136 -10.16 -8.94 -4.81
N ILE A 137 -10.15 -9.61 -3.65
CA ILE A 137 -10.99 -10.78 -3.32
C ILE A 137 -12.49 -10.54 -3.43
N GLY A 138 -12.92 -9.28 -3.44
CA GLY A 138 -14.30 -8.88 -3.26
C GLY A 138 -15.21 -9.07 -4.47
N TYR A 139 -14.75 -9.55 -5.63
CA TYR A 139 -15.63 -9.77 -6.78
C TYR A 139 -16.63 -10.92 -6.58
N THR A 140 -17.55 -11.10 -7.53
CA THR A 140 -18.52 -12.21 -7.53
C THR A 140 -17.83 -13.59 -7.56
N LEU A 141 -18.41 -14.55 -6.81
CA LEU A 141 -18.09 -15.97 -6.90
C LEU A 141 -18.25 -16.51 -8.34
N ASP A 142 -17.49 -17.54 -8.69
CA ASP A 142 -17.47 -18.18 -10.02
C ASP A 142 -17.08 -17.23 -11.19
N TYR A 143 -16.45 -16.09 -10.84
CA TYR A 143 -15.96 -15.08 -11.78
C TYR A 143 -14.51 -14.68 -11.49
N ARG A 144 -14.25 -13.91 -10.42
CA ARG A 144 -12.90 -13.42 -10.03
C ARG A 144 -12.74 -13.22 -8.52
N GLY A 145 -13.80 -13.45 -7.74
CA GLY A 145 -13.78 -13.31 -6.29
C GLY A 145 -13.33 -14.58 -5.59
N ILE A 146 -12.81 -14.43 -4.37
CA ILE A 146 -12.37 -15.57 -3.56
C ILE A 146 -13.55 -16.48 -3.18
N ASP A 147 -13.31 -17.79 -3.10
CA ASP A 147 -14.19 -18.73 -2.41
C ASP A 147 -13.57 -19.17 -1.08
N TRP A 148 -14.05 -18.61 0.03
CA TRP A 148 -13.55 -18.94 1.38
C TRP A 148 -13.59 -20.43 1.72
N ARG A 149 -14.51 -21.20 1.13
CA ARG A 149 -14.59 -22.67 1.34
C ARG A 149 -13.36 -23.41 0.81
N LYS A 150 -12.63 -22.80 -0.12
CA LYS A 150 -11.42 -23.33 -0.77
C LYS A 150 -10.15 -22.63 -0.29
N PHE A 151 -10.28 -21.58 0.51
CA PHE A 151 -9.15 -20.85 1.05
C PHE A 151 -8.29 -21.74 1.97
N ASN A 152 -6.97 -21.66 1.81
CA ASN A 152 -6.02 -22.45 2.57
C ASN A 152 -4.96 -21.56 3.24
N SER A 153 -5.16 -21.30 4.54
CA SER A 153 -4.24 -20.50 5.37
C SER A 153 -2.79 -21.00 5.42
N ARG A 154 -2.50 -22.26 5.02
CA ARG A 154 -1.12 -22.79 5.02
C ARG A 154 -0.29 -22.21 3.87
N ILE A 155 -0.91 -21.98 2.72
CA ILE A 155 -0.25 -21.42 1.53
C ILE A 155 -0.51 -19.92 1.39
N SER A 156 -1.56 -19.41 2.02
CA SER A 156 -2.00 -18.02 1.98
C SER A 156 -1.97 -17.42 3.40
N PRO A 157 -0.78 -17.08 3.94
CA PRO A 157 -0.69 -16.48 5.27
C PRO A 157 -1.33 -15.10 5.30
N VAL A 158 -1.28 -14.35 4.19
CA VAL A 158 -1.83 -13.01 4.06
C VAL A 158 -2.82 -12.92 2.90
N VAL A 159 -3.73 -11.96 2.99
CA VAL A 159 -4.76 -11.65 2.00
C VAL A 159 -4.65 -10.17 1.65
N GLU A 160 -4.70 -9.85 0.36
CA GLU A 160 -4.75 -8.46 -0.08
C GLU A 160 -6.17 -7.90 0.10
N VAL A 161 -6.29 -6.87 0.95
CA VAL A 161 -7.58 -6.26 1.31
C VAL A 161 -7.79 -4.88 0.67
N TYR A 162 -6.77 -4.34 0.00
CA TYR A 162 -6.84 -3.07 -0.71
C TYR A 162 -5.85 -3.02 -1.86
N SER A 163 -6.32 -2.51 -2.99
CA SER A 163 -5.52 -2.11 -4.15
C SER A 163 -6.27 -1.08 -4.99
N LYS A 164 -5.82 -0.81 -6.22
CA LYS A 164 -6.57 0.00 -7.21
C LYS A 164 -8.01 -0.46 -7.42
N HIS A 165 -8.31 -1.72 -7.18
CA HIS A 165 -9.67 -2.24 -7.26
C HIS A 165 -10.59 -1.65 -6.20
N GLY A 166 -10.05 -1.26 -5.05
CA GLY A 166 -10.78 -0.76 -3.89
C GLY A 166 -10.48 -1.58 -2.63
N CYS A 167 -11.30 -1.45 -1.60
CA CYS A 167 -11.15 -2.13 -0.31
C CYS A 167 -12.16 -3.28 -0.16
N SER A 168 -11.66 -4.45 0.19
CA SER A 168 -12.43 -5.67 0.46
C SER A 168 -12.50 -6.04 1.94
N MET A 169 -12.22 -5.11 2.86
CA MET A 169 -12.33 -5.35 4.30
C MET A 169 -13.77 -5.68 4.72
N SER A 170 -14.75 -4.95 4.20
CA SER A 170 -16.19 -5.14 4.43
C SER A 170 -17.04 -4.40 3.39
N GLU A 171 -18.35 -4.64 3.39
CA GLU A 171 -19.32 -3.93 2.52
C GLU A 171 -19.30 -2.41 2.71
N ASP A 172 -19.06 -1.94 3.93
CA ASP A 172 -19.09 -0.52 4.30
C ASP A 172 -17.71 0.15 4.20
N ALA A 173 -16.68 -0.56 3.75
CA ALA A 173 -15.34 -0.01 3.63
C ALA A 173 -15.28 1.14 2.60
N ASP A 174 -14.49 2.17 2.92
CA ASP A 174 -14.45 3.52 2.32
C ASP A 174 -14.20 3.58 0.80
N TYR A 175 -13.60 2.52 0.24
CA TYR A 175 -13.18 2.44 -1.16
C TYR A 175 -13.95 1.31 -1.86
N PRO A 176 -15.05 1.60 -2.58
CA PRO A 176 -15.82 0.60 -3.31
C PRO A 176 -15.08 0.14 -4.58
N TYR A 177 -15.55 -0.95 -5.17
CA TYR A 177 -15.03 -1.46 -6.43
C TYR A 177 -15.64 -0.73 -7.63
N TYR A 178 -14.81 -0.05 -8.41
CA TYR A 178 -15.18 0.65 -9.66
C TYR A 178 -14.47 0.11 -10.90
N HIS A 179 -13.80 -1.04 -10.76
CA HIS A 179 -13.14 -1.72 -11.86
C HIS A 179 -14.16 -2.38 -12.81
N ASN A 180 -13.78 -2.62 -14.07
CA ASN A 180 -14.67 -3.22 -15.08
C ASN A 180 -15.07 -4.69 -14.79
N MET A 181 -14.43 -5.32 -13.80
CA MET A 181 -14.72 -6.67 -13.32
C MET A 181 -15.99 -6.75 -12.48
N GLY A 182 -16.50 -5.63 -11.97
CA GLY A 182 -17.79 -5.58 -11.27
C GLY A 182 -17.73 -5.04 -9.85
N PRO A 183 -18.86 -5.10 -9.12
CA PRO A 183 -18.97 -4.59 -7.76
C PRO A 183 -18.43 -5.60 -6.73
N ARG A 184 -18.46 -5.18 -5.46
CA ARG A 184 -18.20 -6.03 -4.31
C ARG A 184 -19.34 -7.04 -4.08
N ASP A 185 -18.97 -8.24 -3.62
CA ASP A 185 -19.84 -9.30 -3.14
C ASP A 185 -19.51 -9.60 -1.68
N THR A 186 -20.45 -9.30 -0.78
CA THR A 186 -20.24 -9.38 0.67
C THR A 186 -19.83 -10.77 1.17
N ARG A 187 -20.13 -11.82 0.41
CA ARG A 187 -19.74 -13.20 0.73
C ARG A 187 -18.22 -13.44 0.64
N ASN A 188 -17.51 -12.54 -0.04
CA ASN A 188 -16.11 -12.71 -0.42
C ASN A 188 -15.18 -11.69 0.27
N MET A 189 -15.73 -10.86 1.17
CA MET A 189 -14.96 -9.86 1.92
C MET A 189 -14.09 -10.51 3.01
N ALA A 190 -13.09 -9.76 3.48
CA ALA A 190 -12.18 -10.22 4.53
C ALA A 190 -12.90 -10.51 5.86
N ASP A 191 -13.89 -9.68 6.24
CA ASP A 191 -14.67 -9.90 7.45
C ASP A 191 -15.47 -11.21 7.42
N GLU A 192 -15.94 -11.64 6.24
CA GLU A 192 -16.58 -12.94 6.07
C GLU A 192 -15.59 -14.11 6.23
N GLY A 193 -14.39 -14.00 5.67
CA GLY A 193 -13.32 -14.98 5.91
C GLY A 193 -12.97 -15.13 7.39
N LEU A 194 -12.87 -14.01 8.11
CA LEU A 194 -12.66 -14.02 9.56
C LEU A 194 -13.85 -14.60 10.34
N ARG A 195 -15.09 -14.36 9.87
CA ARG A 195 -16.31 -14.91 10.47
C ARG A 195 -16.38 -16.43 10.36
N GLN A 196 -15.87 -16.98 9.26
CA GLN A 196 -15.73 -18.42 9.03
C GLN A 196 -14.56 -19.06 9.81
N GLY A 197 -13.75 -18.25 10.49
CA GLY A 197 -12.65 -18.72 11.34
C GLY A 197 -11.34 -18.96 10.60
N HIS A 198 -11.22 -18.49 9.35
CA HIS A 198 -9.95 -18.49 8.64
C HIS A 198 -8.95 -17.56 9.33
N LYS A 199 -7.67 -17.92 9.25
CA LYS A 199 -6.57 -17.17 9.85
C LYS A 199 -5.66 -16.65 8.77
N PHE A 200 -5.57 -15.33 8.67
CA PHE A 200 -4.71 -14.63 7.73
C PHE A 200 -4.33 -13.24 8.25
N GLY A 201 -3.26 -12.66 7.70
CA GLY A 201 -2.89 -11.26 7.88
C GLY A 201 -3.38 -10.41 6.70
N PHE A 202 -3.32 -9.10 6.85
CA PHE A 202 -3.72 -8.15 5.83
C PHE A 202 -2.49 -7.55 5.13
N VAL A 203 -2.59 -7.42 3.82
CA VAL A 203 -1.66 -6.65 2.98
C VAL A 203 -2.45 -5.78 2.01
N ALA A 204 -1.78 -4.78 1.45
CA ALA A 204 -2.26 -4.02 0.30
C ALA A 204 -1.14 -3.99 -0.73
N SER A 205 -1.50 -3.89 -2.00
CA SER A 205 -0.56 -3.69 -3.10
C SER A 205 -1.19 -2.75 -4.09
N THR A 206 -0.43 -2.29 -5.07
CA THR A 206 -0.98 -1.29 -5.98
C THR A 206 -1.88 -1.89 -7.05
N ASP A 207 -1.60 -3.11 -7.48
CA ASP A 207 -2.13 -3.69 -8.72
C ASP A 207 -1.96 -2.72 -9.92
N HIS A 208 -0.84 -1.98 -9.90
CA HIS A 208 -0.63 -0.90 -10.84
C HIS A 208 -0.30 -1.44 -12.22
N HIS A 209 -1.09 -1.11 -13.23
CA HIS A 209 -0.91 -1.64 -14.60
C HIS A 209 -0.02 -0.80 -15.52
N ALA A 210 0.60 0.25 -15.00
CA ALA A 210 1.46 1.15 -15.75
C ALA A 210 2.88 1.29 -15.15
N GLY A 211 3.39 0.24 -14.50
CA GLY A 211 4.81 0.14 -14.15
C GLY A 211 5.28 1.20 -13.14
N PHE A 212 4.46 1.47 -12.12
CA PHE A 212 4.81 2.37 -11.02
C PHE A 212 4.45 1.71 -9.68
N PRO A 213 5.26 0.73 -9.22
CA PRO A 213 5.06 0.11 -7.92
C PRO A 213 5.12 1.15 -6.79
N GLY A 214 4.25 1.01 -5.80
CA GLY A 214 4.14 1.97 -4.69
C GLY A 214 3.51 3.32 -5.06
N SER A 215 2.81 3.42 -6.20
CA SER A 215 2.04 4.61 -6.58
C SER A 215 1.12 5.07 -5.45
N TYR A 216 1.30 6.32 -5.01
CA TYR A 216 0.60 6.82 -3.83
C TYR A 216 -0.93 6.81 -3.96
N GLY A 217 -1.59 6.17 -2.99
CA GLY A 217 -3.05 6.04 -2.94
C GLY A 217 -3.57 4.74 -3.57
N ASP A 218 -2.71 3.97 -4.22
CA ASP A 218 -3.09 2.71 -4.87
C ASP A 218 -2.94 1.47 -3.96
N GLY A 219 -2.23 1.60 -2.82
CA GLY A 219 -2.05 0.52 -1.84
C GLY A 219 -0.59 0.11 -1.65
N ILE A 220 -0.16 -0.11 -0.41
CA ILE A 220 1.16 -0.67 -0.07
C ILE A 220 1.07 -1.55 1.18
N ALA A 221 1.96 -2.53 1.27
CA ALA A 221 2.10 -3.40 2.43
C ALA A 221 3.11 -2.81 3.41
N ALA A 222 2.79 -2.86 4.71
CA ALA A 222 3.74 -2.63 5.77
C ALA A 222 4.05 -3.94 6.50
N VAL A 223 5.33 -4.20 6.77
CA VAL A 223 5.83 -5.47 7.33
C VAL A 223 6.72 -5.17 8.54
N LEU A 224 6.45 -5.83 9.67
CA LEU A 224 7.22 -5.74 10.90
C LEU A 224 8.27 -6.85 10.93
N ALA A 225 9.50 -6.48 10.59
CA ALA A 225 10.64 -7.39 10.54
C ALA A 225 11.77 -6.91 11.46
N GLU A 226 12.72 -7.79 11.76
CA GLU A 226 13.87 -7.44 12.59
C GLU A 226 14.86 -6.60 11.81
N GLU A 227 15.10 -6.98 10.56
CA GLU A 227 16.09 -6.37 9.66
C GLU A 227 15.55 -6.20 8.24
N LYS A 228 16.18 -5.33 7.45
CA LYS A 228 15.86 -5.13 6.03
C LYS A 228 16.58 -6.18 5.18
N THR A 229 16.19 -7.43 5.35
CA THR A 229 16.71 -8.56 4.58
C THR A 229 15.57 -9.33 3.96
N ARG A 230 15.87 -10.06 2.89
CA ARG A 230 14.86 -10.85 2.19
C ARG A 230 14.27 -11.90 3.13
N GLU A 231 15.09 -12.54 3.94
CA GLU A 231 14.71 -13.57 4.92
C GLU A 231 13.83 -13.01 6.04
N SER A 232 14.21 -11.85 6.61
CA SER A 232 13.46 -11.25 7.73
C SER A 232 12.10 -10.73 7.28
N ILE A 233 12.02 -10.08 6.11
CA ILE A 233 10.75 -9.61 5.53
C ILE A 233 9.87 -10.80 5.14
N TRP A 234 10.44 -11.84 4.52
CA TRP A 234 9.70 -13.04 4.13
C TRP A 234 9.10 -13.78 5.32
N GLU A 235 9.89 -13.99 6.38
CA GLU A 235 9.40 -14.62 7.61
C GLU A 235 8.31 -13.77 8.26
N ALA A 236 8.45 -12.43 8.29
CA ALA A 236 7.41 -11.54 8.80
C ALA A 236 6.10 -11.62 8.01
N ILE A 237 6.15 -11.73 6.68
CA ILE A 237 4.96 -11.94 5.84
C ILE A 237 4.31 -13.29 6.17
N LYS A 238 5.09 -14.38 6.23
CA LYS A 238 4.57 -15.72 6.57
C LYS A 238 3.98 -15.79 7.98
N SER A 239 4.54 -15.02 8.91
CA SER A 239 4.07 -14.86 10.28
C SER A 239 2.97 -13.81 10.44
N ARG A 240 2.46 -13.23 9.34
CA ARG A 240 1.34 -12.27 9.32
C ARG A 240 1.60 -10.99 10.11
N ARG A 241 2.86 -10.64 10.33
CA ARG A 241 3.25 -9.38 10.98
C ARG A 241 3.20 -8.25 9.96
N THR A 242 2.04 -8.09 9.35
CA THR A 242 1.80 -7.22 8.21
C THR A 242 0.58 -6.36 8.46
N TYR A 243 0.45 -5.28 7.69
CA TYR A 243 -0.78 -4.52 7.63
C TYR A 243 -0.92 -3.81 6.29
N ALA A 244 -2.17 -3.55 5.91
CA ALA A 244 -2.52 -2.94 4.64
C ALA A 244 -2.57 -1.42 4.79
N LEU A 245 -1.99 -0.68 3.86
CA LEU A 245 -2.05 0.79 3.82
C LEU A 245 -2.61 1.25 2.49
N THR A 246 -3.50 2.24 2.51
CA THR A 246 -4.04 2.80 1.26
C THR A 246 -3.03 3.71 0.54
N GLY A 247 -2.03 4.24 1.25
CA GLY A 247 -1.00 5.09 0.66
C GLY A 247 -0.08 5.77 1.66
N ASP A 248 -0.62 6.44 2.69
CA ASP A 248 0.23 7.05 3.73
C ASP A 248 0.95 5.98 4.56
N ARG A 249 2.21 6.22 4.88
CA ARG A 249 3.05 5.30 5.68
C ARG A 249 2.72 5.39 7.18
N ILE A 250 1.48 5.10 7.56
CA ILE A 250 1.04 5.07 8.96
C ILE A 250 1.88 4.01 9.69
N LEU A 251 2.59 4.40 10.74
CA LEU A 251 3.35 3.47 11.57
C LEU A 251 2.44 2.89 12.64
N CYS A 252 2.44 1.57 12.76
CA CYS A 252 1.61 0.86 13.74
C CYS A 252 2.41 -0.23 14.45
N ASP A 253 2.38 -0.25 15.78
CA ASP A 253 2.74 -1.41 16.60
C ASP A 253 1.46 -1.83 17.34
N PHE A 254 1.02 -3.08 17.15
CA PHE A 254 -0.18 -3.63 17.77
C PHE A 254 0.14 -4.99 18.38
N LYS A 255 -0.18 -5.14 19.67
CA LYS A 255 0.11 -6.34 20.46
C LYS A 255 -1.05 -6.75 21.35
N VAL A 256 -1.15 -8.05 21.58
CA VAL A 256 -1.92 -8.64 22.69
C VAL A 256 -0.98 -9.53 23.50
N ASN A 257 -0.86 -9.28 24.80
CA ASN A 257 0.08 -9.99 25.69
C ASN A 257 1.50 -10.06 25.10
N ASP A 258 2.04 -8.89 24.73
CA ASP A 258 3.35 -8.69 24.11
C ASP A 258 3.58 -9.41 22.76
N SER A 259 2.58 -10.13 22.25
CA SER A 259 2.62 -10.81 20.95
C SER A 259 2.10 -9.90 19.86
N TYR A 260 2.89 -9.73 18.79
CA TYR A 260 2.59 -8.87 17.65
C TYR A 260 1.33 -9.30 16.89
N MET A 261 0.71 -8.35 16.19
CA MET A 261 -0.30 -8.62 15.15
C MET A 261 0.12 -9.77 14.22
N GLY A 262 -0.86 -10.59 13.81
CA GLY A 262 -0.63 -11.82 13.05
C GLY A 262 -0.47 -13.09 13.90
N SER A 263 -0.15 -12.92 15.19
CA SER A 263 0.10 -14.03 16.12
C SER A 263 -1.16 -14.80 16.49
N GLU A 264 -0.94 -16.07 16.88
CA GLU A 264 -1.94 -16.92 17.51
C GLU A 264 -1.46 -17.26 18.92
N ILE A 265 -2.22 -16.86 19.94
CA ILE A 265 -1.86 -17.04 21.35
C ILE A 265 -2.98 -17.73 22.12
N THR A 266 -2.71 -18.12 23.37
CA THR A 266 -3.72 -18.64 24.31
C THR A 266 -3.68 -17.79 25.56
N ALA A 267 -4.81 -17.17 25.92
CA ALA A 267 -4.91 -16.34 27.12
C ALA A 267 -6.37 -16.07 27.50
N ASN A 268 -6.66 -16.07 28.79
CA ASN A 268 -7.94 -15.54 29.32
C ASN A 268 -7.87 -14.06 29.69
N GLN A 269 -6.72 -13.62 30.22
CA GLN A 269 -6.44 -12.21 30.51
C GLN A 269 -5.61 -11.61 29.38
N ARG A 270 -6.10 -10.52 28.80
CA ARG A 270 -5.55 -9.94 27.57
C ARG A 270 -5.22 -8.48 27.81
N LYS A 271 -3.94 -8.18 27.73
CA LYS A 271 -3.40 -6.83 27.68
C LYS A 271 -3.24 -6.43 26.22
N ILE A 272 -4.07 -5.51 25.78
CA ILE A 272 -4.10 -5.01 24.40
C ILE A 272 -3.38 -3.68 24.38
N ALA A 273 -2.34 -3.55 23.56
CA ALA A 273 -1.57 -2.31 23.45
C ALA A 273 -1.35 -1.95 21.98
N ALA A 274 -1.46 -0.66 21.67
CA ALA A 274 -1.08 -0.18 20.34
C ALA A 274 -0.43 1.21 20.40
N HIS A 275 0.51 1.41 19.47
CA HIS A 275 1.13 2.68 19.14
C HIS A 275 0.85 2.99 17.66
N VAL A 276 0.38 4.19 17.36
CA VAL A 276 0.05 4.66 16.01
C VAL A 276 0.69 6.02 15.76
N GLU A 277 1.48 6.14 14.68
CA GLU A 277 1.98 7.41 14.16
C GLU A 277 1.47 7.64 12.73
N THR A 278 0.54 8.58 12.55
CA THR A 278 -0.07 8.91 11.24
C THR A 278 0.75 9.96 10.46
N GLU A 279 0.51 10.08 9.15
CA GLU A 279 1.18 11.08 8.28
C GLU A 279 0.45 12.41 8.17
N GLY A 280 -0.72 12.49 8.80
CA GLY A 280 -1.59 13.64 8.84
C GLY A 280 -2.53 13.51 10.03
N VAL A 281 -3.47 14.45 10.15
CA VAL A 281 -4.43 14.49 11.28
C VAL A 281 -5.23 13.19 11.34
N LEU A 282 -5.26 12.55 12.52
CA LEU A 282 -6.09 11.38 12.78
C LEU A 282 -7.57 11.72 12.58
N ASP A 283 -8.30 10.80 11.96
CA ASP A 283 -9.76 10.78 12.00
C ASP A 283 -10.26 9.86 13.12
N LYS A 284 -9.89 8.57 13.09
CA LYS A 284 -10.20 7.63 14.18
C LYS A 284 -9.28 6.42 14.19
N ILE A 285 -9.19 5.79 15.36
CA ILE A 285 -8.65 4.44 15.54
C ILE A 285 -9.79 3.57 16.08
N ILE A 286 -10.06 2.43 15.46
CA ILE A 286 -11.06 1.47 15.92
C ILE A 286 -10.35 0.15 16.22
N LEU A 287 -10.39 -0.26 17.49
CA LEU A 287 -10.08 -1.63 17.88
C LEU A 287 -11.36 -2.46 17.79
N TYR A 288 -11.33 -3.52 16.98
CA TYR A 288 -12.41 -4.48 16.88
C TYR A 288 -12.11 -5.71 17.71
N LYS A 289 -13.15 -6.27 18.34
CA LYS A 289 -13.16 -7.63 18.90
C LYS A 289 -14.24 -8.41 18.16
N ASN A 290 -13.88 -9.53 17.55
CA ASN A 290 -14.82 -10.40 16.85
C ASN A 290 -15.68 -9.67 15.80
N LEU A 291 -15.05 -8.76 15.04
CA LEU A 291 -15.69 -7.93 14.01
C LEU A 291 -16.71 -6.91 14.54
N LYS A 292 -16.65 -6.60 15.84
CA LYS A 292 -17.46 -5.54 16.47
C LYS A 292 -16.54 -4.49 17.05
N PRO A 293 -16.83 -3.19 16.89
CA PRO A 293 -16.06 -2.14 17.55
C PRO A 293 -16.05 -2.37 19.06
N TYR A 294 -14.85 -2.44 19.64
CA TYR A 294 -14.61 -2.66 21.06
C TYR A 294 -14.11 -1.37 21.75
N HIS A 295 -13.23 -0.63 21.07
CA HIS A 295 -12.76 0.67 21.52
C HIS A 295 -12.56 1.61 20.33
N ILE A 296 -12.90 2.89 20.49
CA ILE A 296 -12.78 3.92 19.46
C ILE A 296 -12.07 5.14 20.03
N ILE A 297 -10.96 5.53 19.42
CA ILE A 297 -10.31 6.82 19.63
C ILE A 297 -10.75 7.74 18.49
N ASN A 298 -11.33 8.89 18.83
CA ASN A 298 -11.76 9.88 17.86
C ASN A 298 -10.75 11.03 17.81
N GLY A 299 -10.15 11.27 16.64
CA GLY A 299 -9.12 12.29 16.44
C GLY A 299 -9.60 13.72 16.71
N GLU A 300 -10.91 13.99 16.59
CA GLU A 300 -11.48 15.31 16.93
C GLU A 300 -11.28 15.68 18.40
N MET A 301 -11.09 14.69 19.28
CA MET A 301 -10.89 14.91 20.72
C MET A 301 -9.49 15.45 21.05
N PHE A 302 -8.57 15.48 20.08
CA PHE A 302 -7.16 15.86 20.27
C PHE A 302 -6.86 17.18 19.57
N GLN A 303 -6.93 18.28 20.30
CA GLN A 303 -6.74 19.63 19.76
C GLN A 303 -5.55 20.38 20.37
N ASP A 304 -4.84 19.75 21.31
CA ASP A 304 -3.71 20.36 21.99
C ASP A 304 -2.59 20.66 20.99
N VAL A 305 -1.86 21.75 21.20
CA VAL A 305 -0.72 22.14 20.37
C VAL A 305 0.49 22.21 21.27
N ASN A 306 1.49 21.39 20.99
CA ASN A 306 2.77 21.45 21.68
C ASN A 306 3.47 22.80 21.38
N LYS A 307 4.21 23.36 22.35
CA LYS A 307 4.98 24.60 22.15
C LYS A 307 6.36 24.35 21.55
N GLU A 308 6.88 23.16 21.79
CA GLU A 308 8.14 22.62 21.28
C GLU A 308 7.92 21.12 21.03
N GLY A 309 8.61 20.53 20.06
CA GLY A 309 8.47 19.12 19.68
C GLY A 309 8.51 18.93 18.17
N CYS A 310 7.94 17.82 17.69
CA CYS A 310 7.88 17.50 16.27
C CYS A 310 6.56 17.91 15.60
N TYR A 311 6.64 18.52 14.42
CA TYR A 311 5.48 18.88 13.60
C TYR A 311 5.57 18.23 12.23
N LYS A 312 4.47 17.65 11.75
CA LYS A 312 4.38 17.14 10.37
C LYS A 312 3.85 18.22 9.43
N ILE A 313 4.54 18.47 8.32
CA ILE A 313 4.16 19.46 7.31
C ILE A 313 4.10 18.78 5.95
N ARG A 314 2.91 18.78 5.32
CA ARG A 314 2.73 18.23 3.97
C ARG A 314 2.81 19.33 2.93
N VAL A 315 3.57 19.09 1.87
CA VAL A 315 3.53 19.87 0.64
C VAL A 315 3.00 18.97 -0.47
N GLU A 316 1.91 19.37 -1.11
CA GLU A 316 1.30 18.66 -2.23
C GLU A 316 1.39 19.53 -3.49
N MET A 317 1.64 18.89 -4.63
CA MET A 317 1.78 19.54 -5.92
C MET A 317 1.03 18.75 -6.99
N GLY A 318 0.60 19.44 -8.05
CA GLY A 318 0.03 18.79 -9.25
C GLY A 318 -1.40 19.21 -9.62
N TRP A 319 -1.98 20.19 -8.93
CA TRP A 319 -3.14 20.91 -9.49
C TRP A 319 -2.71 21.67 -10.74
N GLY A 320 -3.62 21.86 -11.69
CA GLY A 320 -3.37 22.65 -12.90
C GLY A 320 -3.79 21.90 -14.17
N ASN A 321 -3.15 22.25 -15.29
CA ASN A 321 -3.48 21.67 -16.58
C ASN A 321 -3.06 20.18 -16.69
N GLY A 322 -3.54 19.49 -17.73
CA GLY A 322 -3.27 18.07 -17.94
C GLY A 322 -1.87 17.72 -18.47
N ALA A 323 -1.03 18.71 -18.78
CA ALA A 323 0.32 18.45 -19.27
C ALA A 323 1.23 17.97 -18.14
N LEU A 324 2.22 17.15 -18.49
CA LEU A 324 3.27 16.76 -17.55
C LEU A 324 4.02 18.01 -17.09
N TYR A 325 4.22 18.13 -15.78
CA TYR A 325 4.89 19.27 -15.19
C TYR A 325 5.90 18.85 -14.13
N ARG A 326 7.12 19.39 -14.26
CA ARG A 326 8.24 19.15 -13.35
C ARG A 326 8.19 20.08 -12.15
N TRP A 327 8.24 19.49 -10.98
CA TRP A 327 8.43 20.18 -9.71
C TRP A 327 9.86 19.96 -9.22
N ASN A 328 10.53 21.05 -8.88
CA ASN A 328 11.78 21.05 -8.13
C ASN A 328 11.49 21.73 -6.80
N GLY A 329 11.59 20.97 -5.72
CA GLY A 329 11.29 21.46 -4.39
C GLY A 329 12.49 21.37 -3.47
N MET A 330 12.55 22.31 -2.55
CA MET A 330 13.48 22.30 -1.43
C MET A 330 12.78 22.85 -0.19
N CYS A 331 13.11 22.28 0.96
CA CYS A 331 12.74 22.80 2.26
C CYS A 331 14.00 23.04 3.09
N ARG A 332 14.08 24.20 3.75
CA ARG A 332 15.09 24.52 4.76
C ARG A 332 14.46 24.93 6.08
N THR A 333 15.08 24.56 7.18
CA THR A 333 14.68 24.98 8.54
C THR A 333 15.71 25.92 9.17
N GLU A 334 15.23 26.92 9.91
CA GLU A 334 16.05 27.78 10.78
C GLU A 334 15.47 27.73 12.20
N GLY A 335 16.32 27.48 13.20
CA GLY A 335 15.86 27.32 14.59
C GLY A 335 15.13 26.00 14.84
N GLY A 336 15.41 24.96 14.03
CA GLY A 336 14.86 23.61 14.15
C GLY A 336 15.48 22.70 13.09
N THR A 337 15.24 21.40 13.20
CA THR A 337 15.81 20.37 12.31
C THR A 337 14.71 19.55 11.64
N ILE A 338 14.95 19.13 10.41
CA ILE A 338 14.13 18.13 9.72
C ILE A 338 14.58 16.77 10.25
N VAL A 339 13.73 16.00 10.93
CA VAL A 339 14.10 14.69 11.50
C VAL A 339 13.71 13.51 10.61
N ASP A 340 12.65 13.64 9.82
CA ASP A 340 12.21 12.64 8.83
C ASP A 340 11.59 13.32 7.59
N CYS A 341 11.70 12.66 6.44
CA CYS A 341 11.11 13.09 5.17
C CYS A 341 10.55 11.89 4.41
N ARG A 342 9.30 12.00 3.97
CA ARG A 342 8.63 10.95 3.20
C ARG A 342 8.07 11.50 1.91
N THR A 343 8.17 10.70 0.84
CA THR A 343 7.63 11.01 -0.48
C THR A 343 6.39 10.17 -0.75
N TYR A 344 5.43 10.78 -1.43
CA TYR A 344 4.14 10.20 -1.81
C TYR A 344 3.90 10.56 -3.27
N PHE A 345 4.73 9.98 -4.13
CA PHE A 345 4.68 10.22 -5.56
C PHE A 345 3.71 9.27 -6.23
N ARG A 346 3.08 9.75 -7.30
CA ARG A 346 2.03 9.01 -7.98
C ARG A 346 2.38 8.82 -9.45
N GLY A 347 2.21 7.59 -9.94
CA GLY A 347 2.27 7.28 -11.36
C GLY A 347 0.99 7.72 -12.07
N ARG A 348 1.06 7.87 -13.39
CA ARG A 348 -0.12 7.86 -14.25
C ARG A 348 -0.84 6.54 -14.07
N SER A 349 -2.10 6.63 -13.65
CA SER A 349 -2.96 5.48 -13.40
C SER A 349 -3.56 4.95 -14.71
N VAL A 350 -3.34 3.65 -14.94
CA VAL A 350 -4.11 2.80 -15.85
C VAL A 350 -4.88 1.83 -14.97
N LEU A 351 -6.21 1.89 -15.03
CA LEU A 351 -7.09 1.06 -14.19
C LEU A 351 -7.21 -0.36 -14.75
N ALA A 352 -7.42 -0.47 -16.06
CA ALA A 352 -7.40 -1.72 -16.81
C ALA A 352 -6.89 -1.43 -18.22
N PRO A 353 -5.92 -2.19 -18.76
CA PRO A 353 -5.58 -2.13 -20.17
C PRO A 353 -6.82 -2.42 -21.02
N SER A 354 -7.09 -1.58 -22.02
CA SER A 354 -8.25 -1.73 -22.90
C SER A 354 -7.89 -1.47 -24.35
N LYS A 355 -8.70 -1.99 -25.27
CA LYS A 355 -8.50 -1.84 -26.72
C LYS A 355 -8.53 -0.39 -27.20
N ASP A 356 -9.24 0.47 -26.46
CA ASP A 356 -9.54 1.84 -26.88
C ASP A 356 -8.56 2.88 -26.32
N GLU A 357 -7.64 2.48 -25.44
CA GLU A 357 -6.65 3.37 -24.84
C GLU A 357 -5.25 3.09 -25.40
N THR A 358 -4.64 4.11 -26.00
CA THR A 358 -3.25 4.05 -26.47
C THR A 358 -2.35 4.78 -25.48
N TYR A 359 -1.48 4.04 -24.81
CA TYR A 359 -0.41 4.57 -23.98
C TYR A 359 0.94 4.34 -24.64
N ASP A 360 1.94 5.15 -24.27
CA ASP A 360 3.32 4.82 -24.56
C ASP A 360 3.68 3.56 -23.77
N ALA A 361 3.91 2.46 -24.49
CA ALA A 361 4.01 1.13 -23.92
C ALA A 361 5.15 0.99 -22.91
N ASP A 362 6.23 1.75 -23.10
CA ASP A 362 7.43 1.64 -22.27
C ASP A 362 7.64 2.86 -21.37
N ASN A 363 7.12 4.04 -21.76
CA ASN A 363 7.46 5.31 -21.11
C ASN A 363 6.31 5.99 -20.37
N ILE A 364 5.11 5.38 -20.27
CA ILE A 364 3.94 6.01 -19.60
C ILE A 364 4.29 6.63 -18.24
N ASN A 365 5.13 5.97 -17.46
CA ASN A 365 5.61 6.38 -16.15
C ASN A 365 7.13 6.53 -16.06
N HIS A 366 7.76 6.87 -17.18
CA HIS A 366 9.13 7.37 -17.16
C HIS A 366 9.12 8.83 -16.67
N ILE A 367 8.90 8.98 -15.36
CA ILE A 367 8.70 10.25 -14.68
C ILE A 367 9.71 10.46 -13.55
N GLU A 368 9.99 11.71 -13.21
CA GLU A 368 10.90 12.04 -12.11
C GLU A 368 10.27 11.75 -10.75
N THR A 369 11.06 11.17 -9.84
CA THR A 369 10.64 10.69 -8.51
C THR A 369 11.80 10.68 -7.51
N CYS A 370 12.61 11.74 -7.46
CA CYS A 370 13.78 11.77 -6.59
C CYS A 370 13.56 12.57 -5.31
N SER A 371 14.23 12.18 -4.24
CA SER A 371 14.33 12.95 -3.00
C SER A 371 15.62 12.68 -2.26
N GLU A 372 16.12 13.67 -1.54
CA GLU A 372 17.35 13.55 -0.77
C GLU A 372 17.34 14.52 0.41
N ARG A 373 17.70 14.03 1.60
CA ARG A 373 17.98 14.89 2.75
C ARG A 373 19.45 15.29 2.73
N LYS A 374 19.72 16.54 2.35
CA LYS A 374 21.08 17.09 2.17
C LYS A 374 21.79 17.36 3.49
N SER A 375 21.04 17.71 4.52
CA SER A 375 21.54 17.93 5.88
C SER A 375 20.43 17.74 6.91
N GLU A 376 20.72 17.96 8.18
CA GLU A 376 19.70 18.00 9.23
C GLU A 376 18.68 19.13 9.03
N ASN A 377 18.98 20.14 8.21
CA ASN A 377 18.14 21.33 8.00
C ASN A 377 17.71 21.51 6.55
N GLU A 378 18.05 20.60 5.63
CA GLU A 378 17.75 20.75 4.20
C GLU A 378 17.30 19.45 3.56
N PHE A 379 16.16 19.51 2.86
CA PHE A 379 15.59 18.42 2.07
C PHE A 379 15.25 18.92 0.67
N VAL A 380 15.60 18.13 -0.35
CA VAL A 380 15.30 18.42 -1.75
C VAL A 380 14.50 17.28 -2.37
N TRP A 381 13.62 17.61 -3.31
CA TRP A 381 12.89 16.64 -4.10
C TRP A 381 12.66 17.13 -5.52
N ARG A 382 12.46 16.19 -6.44
CA ARG A 382 11.91 16.46 -7.76
C ARG A 382 10.89 15.41 -8.10
N CYS A 383 9.77 15.84 -8.64
CA CYS A 383 8.78 14.92 -9.17
C CYS A 383 8.06 15.50 -10.38
N ASP A 384 7.56 14.63 -11.24
CA ASP A 384 6.60 15.04 -12.27
C ASP A 384 5.16 14.74 -11.81
N THR A 385 4.23 15.61 -12.21
CA THR A 385 2.79 15.39 -12.03
C THR A 385 2.05 15.66 -13.31
N VAL A 386 0.85 15.10 -13.45
CA VAL A 386 -0.13 15.49 -14.48
C VAL A 386 -1.39 16.01 -13.81
N GLY A 387 -2.18 16.80 -14.53
CA GLY A 387 -3.45 17.31 -14.01
C GLY A 387 -4.44 16.20 -13.63
N ASN A 388 -5.23 16.45 -12.58
CA ASN A 388 -6.26 15.53 -12.11
C ASN A 388 -7.30 15.25 -13.21
N LYS A 389 -7.63 13.97 -13.45
CA LYS A 389 -8.69 13.60 -14.41
C LYS A 389 -10.08 14.05 -13.95
N SER A 390 -10.31 14.07 -12.63
CA SER A 390 -11.55 14.56 -12.00
C SER A 390 -11.30 14.85 -10.51
N THR A 391 -12.31 15.33 -9.79
CA THR A 391 -12.27 15.53 -8.33
C THR A 391 -12.14 14.24 -7.52
N LEU A 392 -12.36 13.07 -8.14
CA LEU A 392 -12.23 11.75 -7.49
C LEU A 392 -10.93 11.03 -7.86
N HIS A 393 -10.15 11.58 -8.78
CA HIS A 393 -8.97 10.93 -9.34
C HIS A 393 -7.76 11.86 -9.20
N PRO A 394 -7.22 12.00 -7.98
CA PRO A 394 -6.05 12.84 -7.74
C PRO A 394 -4.84 12.25 -8.47
N ALA A 395 -4.13 13.10 -9.19
CA ALA A 395 -2.86 12.83 -9.87
C ALA A 395 -1.71 13.67 -9.25
N THR A 396 -1.98 14.28 -8.10
CA THR A 396 -1.03 15.03 -7.29
C THR A 396 0.03 14.12 -6.68
N SER A 397 1.16 14.73 -6.32
CA SER A 397 2.25 14.11 -5.58
C SER A 397 2.51 14.94 -4.32
N SER A 398 3.01 14.34 -3.25
CA SER A 398 3.34 15.09 -2.04
C SER A 398 4.63 14.65 -1.37
N VAL A 399 5.13 15.53 -0.51
CA VAL A 399 6.18 15.23 0.47
C VAL A 399 5.66 15.59 1.85
N VAL A 400 6.06 14.83 2.87
CA VAL A 400 5.79 15.13 4.28
C VAL A 400 7.12 15.26 5.00
N LEU A 401 7.30 16.37 5.71
CA LEU A 401 8.46 16.63 6.55
C LEU A 401 8.04 16.53 8.02
N LYS A 402 8.84 15.85 8.83
CA LYS A 402 8.74 15.90 10.30
C LYS A 402 9.83 16.85 10.78
N VAL A 403 9.43 18.00 11.34
CA VAL A 403 10.33 19.07 11.78
C VAL A 403 10.32 19.15 13.30
N GLN A 404 11.49 18.98 13.92
CA GLN A 404 11.71 19.23 15.34
C GLN A 404 12.03 20.72 15.56
N GLY A 405 11.31 21.37 16.46
CA GLY A 405 11.52 22.78 16.77
C GLY A 405 10.47 23.34 17.72
N ASP A 406 10.34 24.66 17.73
CA ASP A 406 9.35 25.41 18.48
C ASP A 406 8.43 26.22 17.55
N LEU A 407 7.57 27.06 18.11
CA LEU A 407 6.63 27.88 17.34
C LEU A 407 7.32 28.97 16.48
N ASP A 408 8.56 29.33 16.79
CA ASP A 408 9.36 30.35 16.10
C ASP A 408 10.29 29.75 15.04
N THR A 409 10.48 28.42 15.04
CA THR A 409 11.18 27.69 13.98
C THR A 409 10.63 28.08 12.62
N LYS A 410 11.50 28.58 11.74
CA LYS A 410 11.14 28.97 10.37
C LYS A 410 11.33 27.81 9.42
N VAL A 411 10.38 27.66 8.51
CA VAL A 411 10.42 26.67 7.43
C VAL A 411 10.29 27.43 6.11
N THR A 412 11.32 27.31 5.28
CA THR A 412 11.40 27.94 3.97
C THR A 412 11.28 26.88 2.88
N PHE A 413 10.28 27.03 2.02
CA PHE A 413 10.04 26.21 0.85
C PHE A 413 10.42 26.98 -0.42
N GLU A 414 11.30 26.40 -1.23
CA GLU A 414 11.53 26.85 -2.61
C GLU A 414 10.93 25.80 -3.54
N ILE A 415 9.90 26.18 -4.30
CA ILE A 415 9.18 25.30 -5.22
C ILE A 415 9.22 25.95 -6.61
N ASN A 416 10.02 25.36 -7.49
CA ASN A 416 10.43 25.94 -8.76
C ASN A 416 11.01 27.36 -8.56
N HIS A 417 10.35 28.40 -9.05
CA HIS A 417 10.81 29.80 -8.93
C HIS A 417 10.07 30.58 -7.83
N LYS A 418 9.28 29.90 -6.98
CA LYS A 418 8.57 30.51 -5.85
C LYS A 418 9.26 30.18 -4.55
N THR A 419 9.39 31.17 -3.66
CA THR A 419 9.90 30.99 -2.30
C THR A 419 8.81 31.37 -1.31
N TYR A 420 8.64 30.56 -0.28
CA TYR A 420 7.69 30.77 0.79
C TYR A 420 8.34 30.47 2.14
N THR A 421 8.20 31.37 3.11
CA THR A 421 8.72 31.19 4.47
C THR A 421 7.61 31.45 5.46
N ALA A 422 7.46 30.57 6.45
CA ALA A 422 6.57 30.74 7.59
C ALA A 422 7.18 30.12 8.84
N THR A 423 6.75 30.55 10.01
CA THR A 423 7.06 29.82 11.25
C THR A 423 6.14 28.61 11.41
N VAL A 424 6.54 27.66 12.24
CA VAL A 424 5.67 26.54 12.67
C VAL A 424 4.38 27.10 13.30
N GLY A 425 4.46 28.14 14.13
CA GLY A 425 3.29 28.81 14.72
C GLY A 425 2.30 29.37 13.69
N GLU A 426 2.78 29.84 12.54
CA GLU A 426 1.94 30.27 11.42
C GLU A 426 1.33 29.09 10.67
N LEU A 427 2.12 28.05 10.39
CA LEU A 427 1.66 26.83 9.72
C LEU A 427 0.65 26.04 10.56
N LEU A 428 0.69 26.11 11.88
CA LEU A 428 -0.34 25.54 12.76
C LEU A 428 -1.71 26.23 12.59
N LYS A 429 -1.72 27.49 12.14
CA LYS A 429 -2.95 28.26 11.92
C LYS A 429 -3.43 28.17 10.49
N TYR A 430 -2.53 28.23 9.52
CA TYR A 430 -2.87 28.40 8.10
C TYR A 430 -2.17 27.38 7.20
N GLY A 431 -2.86 26.99 6.13
CA GLY A 431 -2.23 26.38 4.96
C GLY A 431 -2.08 27.44 3.86
N TYR A 432 -1.08 27.27 3.01
CA TYR A 432 -0.71 28.23 1.98
C TYR A 432 -0.74 27.58 0.60
N THR A 433 -1.17 28.33 -0.40
CA THR A 433 -1.26 27.86 -1.79
C THR A 433 -0.60 28.85 -2.72
N SER A 434 0.03 28.37 -3.79
CA SER A 434 0.50 29.24 -4.87
C SER A 434 0.27 28.59 -6.21
N HIS A 435 -0.07 29.41 -7.19
CA HIS A 435 0.00 29.05 -8.59
C HIS A 435 1.41 29.37 -9.12
N MET A 436 1.82 28.68 -10.17
CA MET A 436 3.08 28.93 -10.87
C MET A 436 2.95 30.19 -11.73
N GLU A 437 1.81 30.34 -12.43
CA GLU A 437 1.45 31.51 -13.22
C GLU A 437 0.26 32.26 -12.61
N TYR A 438 -0.03 33.47 -13.12
CA TYR A 438 -1.13 34.30 -12.63
C TYR A 438 -2.55 33.78 -12.99
N TYR A 439 -2.64 32.75 -13.83
CA TYR A 439 -3.88 32.14 -14.33
C TYR A 439 -3.93 30.64 -14.00
N HIS A 440 -4.96 29.93 -14.51
CA HIS A 440 -5.20 28.48 -14.37
C HIS A 440 -4.00 27.61 -14.79
N SER A 441 -3.00 27.57 -13.93
CA SER A 441 -1.69 26.94 -14.13
C SER A 441 -1.42 25.95 -13.02
N GLN A 442 -0.23 25.35 -13.05
CA GLN A 442 0.17 24.43 -12.02
C GLN A 442 0.20 25.09 -10.66
N ALA A 443 -0.24 24.38 -9.64
CA ALA A 443 -0.31 24.90 -8.28
C ALA A 443 0.14 23.86 -7.25
N PHE A 444 0.58 24.37 -6.11
CA PHE A 444 0.92 23.58 -4.93
C PHE A 444 0.19 24.09 -3.70
N LYS A 445 0.15 23.24 -2.68
CA LYS A 445 -0.36 23.56 -1.34
C LYS A 445 0.63 23.10 -0.28
N ILE A 446 1.00 24.01 0.61
CA ILE A 446 1.60 23.71 1.90
C ILE A 446 0.45 23.60 2.89
N PHE A 447 0.23 22.41 3.45
CA PHE A 447 -0.82 22.18 4.43
C PHE A 447 -0.45 22.78 5.78
N LYS A 448 -1.47 22.88 6.64
CA LYS A 448 -1.24 23.20 8.05
C LYS A 448 -0.24 22.21 8.65
N ALA A 449 0.62 22.69 9.54
CA ALA A 449 1.43 21.82 10.39
C ALA A 449 0.52 21.01 11.32
N VAL A 450 0.89 19.75 11.55
CA VAL A 450 0.18 18.84 12.45
C VAL A 450 1.03 18.63 13.71
N PRO A 451 0.52 18.99 14.91
CA PRO A 451 1.22 18.79 16.19
C PRO A 451 1.15 17.32 16.64
N GLU A 452 2.05 16.92 17.55
CA GLU A 452 2.23 15.53 18.01
C GLU A 452 0.94 14.89 18.52
N SER A 453 0.15 15.64 19.27
CA SER A 453 -1.16 15.23 19.80
C SER A 453 -2.17 14.78 18.72
N GLN A 454 -1.97 15.19 17.47
CA GLN A 454 -2.88 14.92 16.35
C GLN A 454 -2.37 13.82 15.42
N TYR A 455 -1.16 13.31 15.63
CA TYR A 455 -0.59 12.24 14.81
C TYR A 455 0.11 11.12 15.58
N ILE A 456 0.30 11.22 16.90
CA ILE A 456 0.87 10.17 17.77
C ILE A 456 -0.17 9.73 18.78
N PHE A 457 -0.46 8.43 18.83
CA PHE A 457 -1.47 7.85 19.71
C PHE A 457 -0.99 6.54 20.32
N ASP A 458 -1.05 6.47 21.65
CA ASP A 458 -0.76 5.28 22.44
C ASP A 458 -1.99 4.92 23.28
N PHE A 459 -2.33 3.63 23.33
CA PHE A 459 -3.34 3.15 24.25
C PHE A 459 -3.06 1.73 24.75
N GLU A 460 -3.57 1.46 25.95
CA GLU A 460 -3.51 0.17 26.61
C GLU A 460 -4.88 -0.15 27.21
N LEU A 461 -5.36 -1.37 26.99
CA LEU A 461 -6.66 -1.86 27.45
C LEU A 461 -6.51 -3.26 28.02
N GLU A 462 -7.37 -3.61 28.97
CA GLU A 462 -7.51 -4.96 29.48
C GLU A 462 -8.82 -5.58 29.01
N ASP A 463 -8.76 -6.84 28.57
CA ASP A 463 -9.93 -7.68 28.31
C ASP A 463 -9.77 -9.03 29.02
N SER A 464 -10.62 -9.23 30.03
CA SER A 464 -10.67 -10.45 30.85
C SER A 464 -11.87 -11.34 30.52
N THR A 465 -12.64 -11.03 29.47
CA THR A 465 -13.89 -11.73 29.14
C THR A 465 -13.79 -12.39 27.75
N PRO A 466 -13.32 -13.64 27.66
CA PRO A 466 -13.42 -14.41 26.42
C PRO A 466 -14.86 -14.51 25.91
N GLU A 467 -15.09 -14.20 24.64
CA GLU A 467 -16.43 -14.30 24.01
C GLU A 467 -16.59 -15.55 23.15
N LYS A 468 -15.49 -16.02 22.55
CA LYS A 468 -15.42 -17.22 21.70
C LYS A 468 -14.30 -18.14 22.16
N ASP A 469 -14.24 -19.34 21.58
CA ASP A 469 -13.09 -20.24 21.76
C ASP A 469 -11.79 -19.62 21.20
N CYS A 470 -11.91 -18.80 20.16
CA CYS A 470 -10.87 -17.93 19.64
C CYS A 470 -11.45 -16.54 19.39
N ASP A 471 -11.04 -15.56 20.19
CA ASP A 471 -11.36 -14.16 19.98
C ASP A 471 -10.37 -13.54 18.99
N ILE A 472 -10.87 -12.64 18.13
CA ILE A 472 -10.06 -11.97 17.10
C ILE A 472 -10.01 -10.48 17.42
N TYR A 473 -8.82 -9.91 17.53
CA TYR A 473 -8.60 -8.48 17.69
C TYR A 473 -7.89 -7.91 16.48
N HIS A 474 -8.41 -6.84 15.88
CA HIS A 474 -7.71 -6.10 14.82
C HIS A 474 -7.99 -4.60 14.95
N ILE A 475 -7.15 -3.78 14.34
CA ILE A 475 -7.26 -2.33 14.38
C ILE A 475 -7.43 -1.78 12.97
N GLU A 476 -8.30 -0.79 12.84
CA GLU A 476 -8.37 0.09 11.67
C GLU A 476 -8.03 1.52 12.10
N VAL A 477 -7.18 2.19 11.33
CA VAL A 477 -6.80 3.59 11.53
C VAL A 477 -7.20 4.38 10.30
N SER A 478 -7.91 5.50 10.47
CA SER A 478 -8.18 6.45 9.39
C SER A 478 -7.62 7.82 9.70
N GLN A 479 -7.18 8.52 8.66
CA GLN A 479 -6.76 9.92 8.69
C GLN A 479 -7.80 10.81 8.00
N LYS A 480 -7.80 12.11 8.31
CA LYS A 480 -8.69 13.11 7.68
C LYS A 480 -8.49 13.28 6.18
N ASN A 481 -7.34 12.86 5.64
CA ASN A 481 -7.08 12.80 4.20
C ASN A 481 -7.57 11.49 3.55
N ARG A 482 -8.41 10.73 4.27
CA ARG A 482 -8.97 9.43 3.88
C ARG A 482 -7.94 8.32 3.68
N GLN A 483 -6.70 8.48 4.14
CA GLN A 483 -5.77 7.35 4.14
C GLN A 483 -6.06 6.42 5.33
N TRP A 484 -5.97 5.11 5.10
CA TRP A 484 -6.28 4.08 6.08
C TRP A 484 -5.12 3.11 6.30
N ALA A 485 -5.07 2.55 7.51
CA ALA A 485 -4.32 1.35 7.85
C ALA A 485 -5.26 0.26 8.37
N TYR A 486 -5.08 -0.96 7.87
CA TYR A 486 -5.82 -2.16 8.28
C TYR A 486 -4.83 -3.17 8.86
N LEU A 487 -4.78 -3.27 10.19
CA LEU A 487 -3.77 -4.06 10.91
C LEU A 487 -4.19 -5.52 11.01
N SER A 488 -3.25 -6.43 10.79
CA SER A 488 -3.52 -7.87 10.86
C SER A 488 -4.11 -8.27 12.22
N PRO A 489 -4.97 -9.29 12.27
CA PRO A 489 -5.56 -9.70 13.53
C PRO A 489 -4.56 -10.42 14.46
N VAL A 490 -4.77 -10.31 15.78
CA VAL A 490 -4.26 -11.27 16.76
C VAL A 490 -5.39 -12.24 17.11
N TYR A 491 -5.09 -13.54 17.04
CA TYR A 491 -6.01 -14.63 17.34
C TYR A 491 -5.75 -15.16 18.75
N VAL A 492 -6.71 -15.03 19.66
CA VAL A 492 -6.54 -15.35 21.08
C VAL A 492 -7.46 -16.50 21.48
N ASN A 493 -6.89 -17.69 21.60
CA ASN A 493 -7.61 -18.87 22.08
C ASN A 493 -7.88 -18.74 23.59
N ARG A 494 -9.06 -19.16 24.02
CA ARG A 494 -9.43 -19.24 25.44
C ARG A 494 -8.64 -20.38 26.13
N GLU A 495 -8.17 -20.16 27.36
CA GLU A 495 -7.59 -21.26 28.15
C GLU A 495 -8.72 -22.20 28.60
N LYS A 496 -8.43 -23.50 28.69
CA LYS A 496 -9.42 -24.52 29.05
C LYS A 496 -9.73 -24.56 30.54
#